data_AF-A0A068BMI2-F1
#
_entry.id   AF-A0A068BMI2-F1
#
_cell.length_a   1.000
_cell.length_b   1.000
_cell.length_c   1.000
_cell.angle_alpha   90.00
_cell.angle_beta   90.00
_cell.angle_gamma   90.00
#
_symmetry.space_group_name_H-M   'P 1'
#
loop_
_entity.id
_entity.type
_entity.pdbx_description
1 polymer ?
#
loop_
_entity_poly.entity_id
_entity_poly.type
_entity_poly.pdbx_seq_one_letter_code
_entity_poly.pdbx_strand_id
1 'polypeptide(L)'
;KMTSDGITADSLLTIYRELYHRFEVLRKPRNIRLLPSRSVTTLESSGPGWKLLMEHHLDQGRESLESDVVIFATGYRSALPQI
;
A
#
# COMPACT_ATOMS: atom_id res chain seq x y z
N LYS A 1 -9.88 22.92 5.74
CA LYS A 1 -8.65 22.87 4.91
C LYS A 1 -8.34 21.39 4.70
N MET A 2 -8.82 20.78 3.62
CA MET A 2 -8.50 19.39 3.30
C MET A 2 -7.12 19.41 2.64
N THR A 3 -6.12 18.95 3.37
CA THR A 3 -4.80 18.66 2.80
C THR A 3 -5.00 17.59 1.73
N SER A 4 -4.37 17.75 0.56
CA SER A 4 -4.39 16.81 -0.56
C SER A 4 -3.97 15.38 -0.22
N ASP A 5 -3.44 15.16 0.98
CA ASP A 5 -2.77 13.93 1.41
C ASP A 5 -3.66 13.02 2.30
N GLY A 6 -4.92 13.40 2.52
CA GLY A 6 -5.84 12.65 3.38
C GLY A 6 -6.81 11.79 2.60
N ILE A 7 -6.86 10.49 2.90
CA ILE A 7 -8.04 9.67 2.56
C ILE A 7 -9.28 10.26 3.25
N THR A 8 -10.39 10.38 2.52
CA THR A 8 -11.62 10.94 3.10
C THR A 8 -12.20 10.00 4.16
N ALA A 9 -12.91 10.55 5.15
CA ALA A 9 -13.59 9.75 6.17
C ALA A 9 -14.59 8.76 5.55
N ASP A 10 -15.28 9.16 4.48
CA ASP A 10 -16.21 8.31 3.74
C ASP A 10 -15.50 7.16 3.03
N SER A 11 -14.36 7.42 2.38
CA SER A 11 -13.53 6.38 1.76
C SER A 11 -12.98 5.40 2.78
N LEU A 12 -12.52 5.87 3.95
CA LEU A 12 -12.08 5.00 5.06
C LEU A 12 -13.22 4.11 5.56
N LEU A 13 -14.41 4.69 5.77
CA LEU A 13 -15.58 3.95 6.23
C LEU A 13 -16.00 2.90 5.21
N THR A 14 -15.93 3.23 3.92
CA THR A 14 -16.21 2.30 2.82
C THR A 14 -15.24 1.13 2.84
N ILE A 15 -13.93 1.39 2.91
CA ILE A 15 -12.92 0.33 3.01
C ILE A 15 -13.16 -0.55 4.24
N TYR A 16 -13.41 0.06 5.41
CA TYR A 16 -13.68 -0.68 6.65
C TYR A 16 -14.89 -1.61 6.51
N ARG A 17 -16.01 -1.10 5.99
CA ARG A 17 -17.25 -1.87 5.81
C ARG A 17 -17.04 -3.06 4.88
N GLU A 18 -16.33 -2.87 3.76
CA GLU A 18 -16.02 -3.94 2.82
C GLU A 18 -15.15 -5.03 3.46
N LEU A 19 -14.10 -4.65 4.20
CA LEU A 19 -13.24 -5.60 4.89
C LEU A 19 -14.02 -6.36 5.98
N TYR A 20 -14.82 -5.65 6.78
CA TYR A 20 -15.65 -6.26 7.82
C TYR A 20 -16.67 -7.24 7.23
N HIS A 21 -17.40 -6.83 6.21
CA HIS A 21 -18.38 -7.68 5.55
C HIS A 21 -17.72 -8.93 4.95
N ARG A 22 -16.58 -8.78 4.28
CA ARG A 22 -15.85 -9.91 3.68
C ARG A 22 -15.37 -10.93 4.71
N PHE A 23 -14.80 -10.47 5.82
CA PHE A 23 -14.13 -11.36 6.78
C PHE A 23 -15.03 -11.83 7.91
N GLU A 24 -15.85 -10.93 8.48
CA GLU A 24 -16.65 -11.24 9.66
C GLU A 24 -18.04 -11.78 9.29
N VAL A 25 -18.67 -11.21 8.26
CA VAL A 25 -20.01 -11.61 7.82
C VAL A 25 -19.92 -12.81 6.87
N LEU A 26 -19.17 -12.70 5.79
CA LEU A 26 -19.04 -13.76 4.78
C LEU A 26 -18.02 -14.85 5.14
N ARG A 27 -17.27 -14.67 6.24
CA ARG A 27 -16.26 -15.63 6.72
C ARG A 27 -15.22 -16.01 5.67
N LYS A 28 -14.90 -15.10 4.73
CA LYS A 28 -13.85 -15.37 3.73
C LYS A 28 -12.47 -15.35 4.39
N PRO A 29 -11.48 -16.06 3.83
CA PRO A 29 -10.10 -16.01 4.32
C PRO A 29 -9.55 -14.58 4.36
N ARG A 30 -8.79 -14.26 5.42
CA ARG A 30 -8.13 -12.96 5.57
C ARG A 30 -6.90 -12.89 4.68
N ASN A 31 -7.10 -12.51 3.43
CA ASN A 31 -6.07 -12.44 2.40
C ASN A 31 -5.59 -11.00 2.11
N ILE A 32 -5.83 -10.07 3.02
CA ILE A 32 -5.43 -8.66 2.92
C ILE A 32 -4.61 -8.32 4.16
N ARG A 33 -3.51 -7.60 3.97
CA ARG A 33 -2.66 -7.11 5.07
C ARG A 33 -2.42 -5.60 4.91
N LEU A 34 -2.53 -4.88 6.02
CA LEU A 34 -2.07 -3.49 6.12
C LEU A 34 -0.67 -3.51 6.73
N LEU A 35 0.29 -2.88 6.05
CA LEU A 35 1.70 -2.87 6.44
C LEU A 35 2.13 -1.42 6.76
N PRO A 36 1.66 -0.83 7.88
CA PRO A 36 1.98 0.55 8.23
C PRO A 36 3.45 0.69 8.64
N SER A 37 3.94 1.93 8.68
CA SER A 37 5.29 2.26 9.15
C SER A 37 6.40 1.54 8.38
N ARG A 38 6.22 1.36 7.06
CA ARG A 38 7.21 0.73 6.17
C ARG A 38 7.51 1.58 4.95
N SER A 39 8.74 1.49 4.48
CA SER A 39 9.20 2.06 3.21
C SER A 39 9.71 0.93 2.33
N VAL A 40 9.35 0.96 1.05
CA VAL A 40 9.98 0.09 0.05
C VAL A 40 11.31 0.73 -0.33
N THR A 41 12.42 0.04 -0.07
CA THR A 41 13.78 0.53 -0.34
C THR A 41 14.32 0.04 -1.67
N THR A 42 13.89 -1.14 -2.11
CA THR A 42 14.28 -1.72 -3.40
C THR A 42 13.11 -2.44 -4.03
N LEU A 43 12.99 -2.32 -5.36
CA LEU A 43 12.10 -3.10 -6.20
C LEU A 43 12.93 -3.85 -7.24
N GLU A 44 12.85 -5.17 -7.24
CA GLU A 44 13.60 -6.06 -8.13
C GLU A 44 12.63 -6.87 -8.98
N SER A 45 12.94 -7.06 -10.26
CA SER A 45 12.23 -8.03 -11.10
C SER A 45 12.57 -9.45 -10.61
N SER A 46 11.56 -10.28 -10.42
CA SER A 46 11.71 -11.67 -9.98
C SER A 46 10.83 -12.59 -10.84
N GLY A 47 11.42 -13.16 -11.89
CA GLY A 47 10.67 -13.97 -12.86
C GLY A 47 9.52 -13.17 -13.50
N PRO A 48 8.26 -13.67 -13.45
CA PRO A 48 7.10 -12.95 -14.00
C PRO A 48 6.59 -11.82 -13.10
N GLY A 49 7.16 -11.63 -11.90
CA GLY A 49 6.69 -10.66 -10.92
C GLY A 49 7.80 -9.80 -10.33
N TRP A 50 7.56 -9.34 -9.11
CA TRP A 50 8.38 -8.37 -8.40
C TRP A 50 8.70 -8.84 -6.99
N LYS A 51 9.92 -8.51 -6.55
CA LYS A 51 10.34 -8.61 -5.17
C LYS A 51 10.58 -7.22 -4.62
N LEU A 52 9.93 -6.91 -3.50
CA LEU A 52 10.05 -5.66 -2.77
C LEU A 52 10.91 -5.92 -1.54
N LEU A 53 11.95 -5.11 -1.33
CA LEU A 53 12.65 -5.02 -0.06
C LEU A 53 12.10 -3.82 0.70
N MET A 54 11.80 -4.03 1.98
CA MET A 54 11.17 -3.02 2.83
C MET A 54 11.92 -2.88 4.14
N GLU A 55 11.86 -1.66 4.68
CA GLU A 55 12.35 -1.33 6.02
C GLU A 55 11.17 -0.89 6.89
N HIS A 56 11.06 -1.48 8.08
CA HIS A 56 10.09 -1.10 9.10
C HIS A 56 10.71 -0.11 10.09
N HIS A 57 10.08 1.05 10.24
CA HIS A 57 10.72 2.20 10.87
C HIS A 57 10.72 2.16 12.40
N LEU A 58 9.93 1.27 13.02
CA LEU A 58 9.84 1.20 14.48
C LEU A 58 10.87 0.26 15.10
N ASP A 59 11.27 -0.79 14.38
CA ASP A 59 12.20 -1.83 14.85
C ASP A 59 13.41 -2.00 13.92
N GLN A 60 13.51 -1.18 12.86
CA GLN A 60 14.54 -1.27 11.82
C GLN A 60 14.57 -2.64 11.13
N GLY A 61 13.45 -3.38 11.19
CA GLY A 61 13.30 -4.68 10.57
C GLY A 61 13.36 -4.57 9.04
N ARG A 62 14.11 -5.48 8.41
CA ARG A 62 14.14 -5.64 6.96
C ARG A 62 13.30 -6.83 6.55
N GLU A 63 12.41 -6.60 5.59
CA GLU A 63 11.45 -7.60 5.12
C GLU A 63 11.46 -7.67 3.60
N SER A 64 11.06 -8.82 3.05
CA SER A 64 10.80 -8.97 1.61
C SER A 64 9.38 -9.40 1.33
N LEU A 65 8.78 -8.85 0.27
CA LEU A 65 7.45 -9.21 -0.22
C LEU A 65 7.52 -9.51 -1.71
N GLU A 66 6.86 -10.58 -2.14
CA GLU A 66 6.70 -10.91 -3.56
C GLU A 66 5.29 -10.52 -4.03
N SER A 67 5.20 -10.04 -5.27
CA SER A 67 3.93 -9.68 -5.92
C SER A 67 4.02 -9.79 -7.43
N ASP A 68 2.95 -10.22 -8.08
CA ASP A 68 2.85 -10.20 -9.55
C ASP A 68 2.73 -8.76 -10.08
N VAL A 69 2.08 -7.87 -9.32
CA VAL A 69 1.78 -6.49 -9.72
C VAL A 69 2.06 -5.53 -8.57
N VAL A 70 2.64 -4.36 -8.88
CA VAL A 70 2.86 -3.26 -7.93
C VAL A 70 2.18 -2.00 -8.46
N ILE A 71 1.36 -1.36 -7.62
CA ILE A 71 0.66 -0.12 -7.95
C ILE A 71 1.27 1.03 -7.15
N PHE A 72 1.85 2.01 -7.84
CA PHE A 72 2.38 3.22 -7.22
C PHE A 72 1.30 4.28 -7.05
N ALA A 73 0.64 4.28 -5.90
CA ALA A 73 -0.32 5.31 -5.51
C ALA A 73 0.36 6.50 -4.79
N THR A 74 1.53 6.93 -5.27
CA THR A 74 2.40 7.92 -4.61
C THR A 74 2.16 9.38 -5.04
N GLY A 75 1.03 9.64 -5.71
CA GLY A 75 0.68 10.98 -6.20
C GLY A 75 1.49 11.41 -7.42
N TYR A 76 1.52 12.73 -7.66
CA TYR A 76 2.17 13.35 -8.82
C TYR A 76 3.19 14.39 -8.40
N ARG A 77 4.23 14.59 -9.22
CA ARG A 77 5.16 15.72 -9.08
C ARG A 77 4.81 16.81 -10.08
N SER A 78 4.58 18.03 -9.60
CA SER A 78 4.45 19.19 -10.48
C SER A 78 5.79 19.47 -11.16
N ALA A 79 5.78 19.63 -12.48
CA ALA A 79 6.96 19.99 -13.25
C ALA A 79 6.57 21.05 -14.26
N LEU A 80 7.38 22.11 -14.34
CA LEU A 80 7.29 23.05 -15.45
C LEU A 80 7.99 22.45 -16.67
N PRO A 81 7.49 22.68 -17.89
CA PRO A 81 8.19 22.28 -19.11
C PRO A 81 9.60 22.90 -19.12
N GLN A 82 10.60 22.11 -19.48
CA GLN A 82 11.92 22.66 -19.81
C GLN A 82 11.82 23.27 -21.21
N ILE A 83 12.06 24.58 -21.31
CA ILE A 83 12.14 25.35 -22.56
C ILE A 83 13.53 25.12 -23.17
#